data_AF-A0A6A7RNQ6-F1
#
_entry.id   AF-A0A6A7RNQ6-F1
#
_cell.length_a   1.000
_cell.length_b   1.000
_cell.length_c   1.000
_cell.angle_alpha   90.00
_cell.angle_beta   90.00
_cell.angle_gamma   90.00
#
_symmetry.space_group_name_H-M   'P 1'
#
loop_
_entity.id
_entity.type
_entity.pdbx_description
1 polymer ?
#
loop_
_entity_poly.entity_id
_entity_poly.type
_entity_poly.pdbx_seq_one_letter_code
_entity_poly.pdbx_strand_id
1 'polypeptide(L)'
;MILRQSLFALIAMTLVAPAYAQLTLPKQFSGLLQPAPATQATAGEEASDGRAHAEALLAEARRQQQEQVHKDRGSAEEGLPTSERQRLLDRLVLFYSDRLKLFDELDTLQHSPPETANQRTLMAELAGPPPYSALRVDALRDEHDTLSAQLKSLTASVRALEAQQAGLVEARKRASEALRLAADRRNQTDKDRDKHELAALRLQEAEADVTANGLALDFMNLKLKKLQPLAEQMRRLLSRVLPEQKLAKDELEQQQARARGDLAKVSTEIDQLTAENNKLTVEHERLAKLLPGADPDGPIAYRMQVLAEQMETNRLRLMTLTWLHGLIQIASDAWRQRFVGYSSDDAAARQAVLVALKRTSDELTSRRDLFNELQNGARVAVRQQALRLDNPLLSSSARAQEAAILEALEKRVQAYERLEVAGSRLYRQLNRWLADFGFSGEAGDASNWKLGALQVKQVLKE
;
A
#
# COMPACT_ATOMS: atom_id res chain seq x y z
N MET A 1 -2.30 -9.85 24.23
CA MET A 1 -2.48 -9.94 22.76
C MET A 1 -2.56 -8.54 22.12
N ILE A 2 -1.69 -7.61 22.57
CA ILE A 2 -1.72 -6.17 22.21
C ILE A 2 -0.36 -5.69 21.63
N LEU A 3 0.67 -6.54 21.58
CA LEU A 3 2.03 -6.15 21.17
C LEU A 3 2.47 -6.72 19.81
N ARG A 4 1.54 -6.84 18.86
CA ARG A 4 1.86 -6.91 17.41
C ARG A 4 1.70 -5.55 16.72
N GLN A 5 1.28 -4.52 17.46
CA GLN A 5 0.93 -3.21 16.92
C GLN A 5 2.09 -2.19 16.92
N SER A 6 3.16 -2.39 17.69
CA SER A 6 4.23 -1.38 17.82
C SER A 6 5.24 -1.36 16.66
N LEU A 7 5.36 -2.44 15.87
CA LEU A 7 6.19 -2.44 14.64
C LEU A 7 5.36 -2.17 13.37
N PHE A 8 4.05 -2.44 13.39
CA PHE A 8 3.13 -2.07 12.30
C PHE A 8 2.64 -0.62 12.39
N ALA A 9 2.67 0.01 13.57
CA ALA A 9 2.27 1.41 13.73
C ALA A 9 3.21 2.42 13.05
N LEU A 10 4.45 2.03 12.70
CA LEU A 10 5.35 2.90 11.94
C LEU A 10 5.06 2.89 10.42
N ILE A 11 4.24 1.95 9.93
CA ILE A 11 3.82 1.85 8.52
C ILE A 11 2.41 2.43 8.30
N ALA A 12 1.61 2.64 9.36
CA ALA A 12 0.24 3.15 9.26
C ALA A 12 0.06 4.67 9.50
N MET A 13 1.14 5.42 9.75
CA MET A 13 1.13 6.90 9.93
C MET A 13 1.57 7.66 8.66
N THR A 14 1.16 7.21 7.46
CA THR A 14 1.40 7.95 6.20
C THR A 14 0.12 8.21 5.39
N LEU A 15 -1.03 8.36 6.04
CA LEU A 15 -2.26 8.87 5.42
C LEU A 15 -2.89 9.99 6.26
N VAL A 16 -2.09 11.01 6.55
CA VAL A 16 -2.59 12.38 6.67
C VAL A 16 -1.66 13.21 5.81
N ALA A 17 -2.18 13.85 4.76
CA ALA A 17 -1.42 14.84 4.01
C ALA A 17 -1.18 16.05 4.92
N PRO A 18 0.07 16.52 5.11
CA PRO A 18 0.31 17.89 5.47
C PRO A 18 0.70 18.66 4.21
N ALA A 19 0.05 19.81 4.04
CA ALA A 19 0.36 20.79 3.00
C ALA A 19 1.87 21.10 2.95
N TYR A 20 2.38 21.25 1.73
CA TYR A 20 3.74 21.71 1.47
C TYR A 20 3.98 23.08 2.12
N ALA A 21 4.89 23.14 3.08
CA ALA A 21 5.60 24.35 3.42
C ALA A 21 7.09 24.11 3.12
N GLN A 22 7.61 24.87 2.17
CA GLN A 22 9.05 24.90 1.85
C GLN A 22 9.81 25.46 3.04
N LEU A 23 10.40 24.58 3.85
CA LEU A 23 11.41 24.96 4.83
C LEU A 23 12.78 24.82 4.16
N THR A 24 13.35 25.95 3.77
CA THR A 24 14.76 26.06 3.42
C THR A 24 15.59 25.89 4.69
N LEU A 25 16.36 24.80 4.76
CA LEU A 25 17.31 24.55 5.85
C LEU A 25 18.45 25.59 5.82
N PRO A 26 18.83 26.18 6.96
CA PRO A 26 19.98 27.09 7.05
C PRO A 26 21.28 26.33 6.76
N LYS A 27 22.19 26.97 6.02
CA LYS A 27 23.52 26.47 5.56
C LYS A 27 24.48 26.02 6.68
N GLN A 28 24.05 26.03 7.93
CA GLN A 28 24.87 25.74 9.11
C GLN A 28 24.96 24.23 9.40
N PHE A 29 24.12 23.40 8.76
CA PHE A 29 24.14 21.93 8.89
C PHE A 29 24.85 21.19 7.73
N SER A 30 25.30 21.90 6.70
CA SER A 30 25.98 21.29 5.55
C SER A 30 27.41 20.79 5.86
N GLY A 31 27.98 21.17 7.01
CA GLY A 31 29.34 20.77 7.41
C GLY A 31 29.45 19.40 8.11
N LEU A 32 28.34 18.78 8.51
CA LEU A 32 28.33 17.45 9.16
C LEU A 32 28.02 16.30 8.19
N LEU A 33 27.85 16.61 6.91
CA LEU A 33 27.57 15.66 5.83
C LEU A 33 28.69 15.73 4.80
N GLN A 34 29.92 15.43 5.22
CA GLN A 34 30.98 15.12 4.28
C GLN A 34 31.11 13.59 4.23
N PRO A 35 30.90 12.95 3.07
CA PRO A 35 31.11 11.51 2.96
C PRO A 35 32.61 11.24 3.12
N ALA A 36 32.95 10.39 4.10
CA ALA A 36 34.30 9.83 4.19
C ALA A 36 34.64 9.11 2.87
N PRO A 37 35.90 9.17 2.42
CA PRO A 37 36.31 8.54 1.16
C PRO A 37 36.07 7.02 1.26
N ALA A 38 35.53 6.46 0.17
CA ALA A 38 35.24 5.04 0.07
C ALA A 38 36.54 4.22 0.08
N THR A 39 36.88 3.63 1.22
CA THR A 39 37.84 2.53 1.29
C THR A 39 37.12 1.25 0.90
N GLN A 40 37.25 0.87 -0.37
CA GLN A 40 36.82 -0.42 -0.87
C GLN A 40 37.80 -1.50 -0.37
N ALA A 41 37.57 -2.06 0.81
CA ALA A 41 37.97 -3.42 1.23
C ALA A 41 37.82 -3.66 2.76
N THR A 42 36.65 -3.45 3.37
CA THR A 42 36.36 -3.93 4.75
C THR A 42 34.86 -4.14 5.06
N ALA A 43 33.97 -4.07 4.08
CA ALA A 43 32.52 -4.17 4.36
C ALA A 43 32.07 -5.56 4.86
N GLY A 44 32.82 -6.62 4.53
CA GLY A 44 32.51 -7.99 4.96
C GLY A 44 32.94 -8.31 6.40
N GLU A 45 34.07 -7.77 6.86
CA GLU A 45 34.58 -7.98 8.22
C GLU A 45 33.82 -7.13 9.24
N GLU A 46 33.54 -5.85 8.95
CA GLU A 46 32.74 -4.98 9.84
C GLU A 46 31.28 -5.45 10.01
N ALA A 47 30.68 -6.04 8.96
CA ALA A 47 29.33 -6.60 9.04
C ALA A 47 29.30 -7.94 9.80
N SER A 48 30.33 -8.78 9.64
CA SER A 48 30.53 -10.02 10.41
C SER A 48 30.68 -9.72 11.90
N ASP A 49 31.49 -8.70 12.24
CA ASP A 49 31.68 -8.24 13.61
C ASP A 49 30.40 -7.63 14.20
N GLY A 50 29.65 -6.85 13.40
CA GLY A 50 28.37 -6.26 13.79
C GLY A 50 27.26 -7.28 14.07
N ARG A 51 27.23 -8.38 13.32
CA ARG A 51 26.30 -9.51 13.53
C ARG A 51 26.67 -10.29 14.78
N ALA A 52 27.93 -10.71 14.92
CA ALA A 52 28.41 -11.45 16.08
C ALA A 52 28.17 -10.66 17.38
N HIS A 53 28.36 -9.34 17.35
CA HIS A 53 28.05 -8.47 18.46
C HIS A 53 26.54 -8.45 18.81
N ALA A 54 25.66 -8.39 17.82
CA ALA A 54 24.21 -8.44 18.05
C ALA A 54 23.74 -9.81 18.60
N GLU A 55 24.37 -10.92 18.18
CA GLU A 55 24.11 -12.25 18.72
C GLU A 55 24.52 -12.35 20.20
N ALA A 56 25.68 -11.78 20.55
CA ALA A 56 26.15 -11.69 21.92
C ALA A 56 25.19 -10.88 22.80
N LEU A 57 24.75 -9.70 22.35
CA LEU A 57 23.79 -8.85 23.06
C LEU A 57 22.43 -9.54 23.25
N LEU A 58 21.94 -10.27 22.24
CA LEU A 58 20.70 -11.04 22.35
C LEU A 58 20.84 -12.19 23.36
N ALA A 59 21.98 -12.90 23.34
CA ALA A 59 22.25 -13.98 24.28
C ALA A 59 22.32 -13.45 25.73
N GLU A 60 22.96 -12.31 25.93
CA GLU A 60 23.04 -11.64 27.23
C GLU A 60 21.66 -11.16 27.71
N ALA A 61 20.89 -10.48 26.87
CA ALA A 61 19.54 -10.02 27.20
C ALA A 61 18.61 -11.19 27.57
N ARG A 62 18.70 -12.32 26.86
CA ARG A 62 17.95 -13.55 27.19
C ARG A 62 18.36 -14.16 28.52
N ARG A 63 19.66 -14.18 28.84
CA ARG A 63 20.14 -14.65 30.14
C ARG A 63 19.59 -13.78 31.27
N GLN A 64 19.71 -12.46 31.14
CA GLN A 64 19.18 -11.50 32.12
C GLN A 64 17.65 -11.60 32.27
N GLN A 65 16.92 -11.81 31.18
CA GLN A 65 15.48 -12.05 31.18
C GLN A 65 15.12 -13.34 31.95
N GLN A 66 15.83 -14.45 31.70
CA GLN A 66 15.60 -15.72 32.39
C GLN A 66 15.89 -15.61 33.89
N GLU A 67 17.01 -14.99 34.26
CA GLU A 67 17.36 -14.71 35.67
C GLU A 67 16.28 -13.88 36.36
N GLN A 68 15.74 -12.87 35.68
CA GLN A 68 14.67 -12.04 36.22
C GLN A 68 13.36 -12.81 36.39
N VAL A 69 12.99 -13.66 35.43
CA VAL A 69 11.81 -14.55 35.55
C VAL A 69 11.96 -15.54 36.71
N HIS A 70 13.17 -16.06 36.95
CA HIS A 70 13.44 -16.94 38.08
C HIS A 70 13.34 -16.20 39.43
N LYS A 71 13.84 -14.97 39.51
CA LYS A 71 13.69 -14.11 40.71
C LYS A 71 12.23 -13.77 40.96
N ASP A 72 11.49 -13.39 39.92
CA ASP A 72 10.09 -13.00 40.02
C ASP A 72 9.18 -14.20 40.36
N ARG A 73 9.52 -15.43 39.93
CA ARG A 73 8.84 -16.68 40.35
C ARG A 73 9.00 -17.00 41.83
N GLY A 74 10.12 -16.61 42.45
CA GLY A 74 10.30 -16.73 43.91
C GLY A 74 9.44 -15.75 44.71
N SER A 75 8.95 -14.69 44.05
CA SER A 75 8.12 -13.61 44.61
C SER A 75 6.65 -13.70 44.19
N ALA A 76 6.28 -14.72 43.39
CA ALA A 76 5.04 -14.77 42.63
C ALA A 76 3.79 -15.25 43.39
N GLU A 77 3.85 -15.45 44.71
CA GLU A 77 2.64 -15.76 45.51
C GLU A 77 1.64 -14.59 45.57
N GLU A 78 2.03 -13.36 45.20
CA GLU A 78 1.21 -12.15 45.39
C GLU A 78 0.61 -11.52 44.11
N GLY A 79 0.72 -12.13 42.92
CA GLY A 79 -0.02 -11.66 41.73
C GLY A 79 0.32 -10.24 41.25
N LEU A 80 1.54 -9.75 41.52
CA LEU A 80 2.00 -8.40 41.17
C LEU A 80 2.23 -8.21 39.65
N PRO A 81 2.04 -6.99 39.11
CA PRO A 81 2.27 -6.69 37.70
C PRO A 81 3.74 -6.85 37.30
N THR A 82 3.98 -7.19 36.02
CA THR A 82 5.31 -7.32 35.40
C THR A 82 6.21 -6.15 35.77
N SER A 83 7.36 -6.44 36.40
CA SER A 83 8.30 -5.41 36.86
C SER A 83 8.78 -4.53 35.69
N GLU A 84 9.06 -3.25 35.94
CA GLU A 84 9.56 -2.34 34.89
C GLU A 84 10.84 -2.89 34.24
N ARG A 85 11.70 -3.52 35.05
CA ARG A 85 12.90 -4.22 34.59
C ARG A 85 12.60 -5.34 33.59
N GLN A 86 11.60 -6.17 33.88
CA GLN A 86 11.19 -7.25 32.98
C GLN A 86 10.67 -6.70 31.64
N ARG A 87 9.89 -5.60 31.66
CA ARG A 87 9.43 -4.94 30.42
C ARG A 87 10.57 -4.42 29.55
N LEU A 88 11.59 -3.82 30.17
CA LEU A 88 12.79 -3.33 29.46
C LEU A 88 13.57 -4.50 28.84
N LEU A 89 13.76 -5.59 29.57
CA LEU A 89 14.44 -6.79 29.07
C LEU A 89 13.66 -7.44 27.92
N ASP A 90 12.33 -7.56 28.03
CA ASP A 90 11.48 -8.07 26.95
C ASP A 90 11.63 -7.22 25.67
N ARG A 91 11.69 -5.89 25.81
CA ARG A 91 11.88 -4.97 24.69
C ARG A 91 13.28 -5.06 24.08
N LEU A 92 14.33 -5.21 24.90
CA LEU A 92 15.70 -5.44 24.43
C LEU A 92 15.85 -6.74 23.64
N VAL A 93 15.25 -7.83 24.10
CA VAL A 93 15.24 -9.11 23.38
C VAL A 93 14.58 -8.96 22.02
N LEU A 94 13.45 -8.23 21.94
CA LEU A 94 12.80 -7.92 20.66
C LEU A 94 13.72 -7.12 19.74
N PHE A 95 14.32 -6.03 20.21
CA PHE A 95 15.20 -5.19 19.40
C PHE A 95 16.42 -5.93 18.84
N TYR A 96 17.12 -6.69 19.68
CA TYR A 96 18.28 -7.43 19.20
C TYR A 96 17.88 -8.57 18.26
N SER A 97 16.70 -9.18 18.44
CA SER A 97 16.18 -10.17 17.50
C SER A 97 15.83 -9.55 16.14
N ASP A 98 15.23 -8.36 16.11
CA ASP A 98 14.89 -7.67 14.87
C ASP A 98 16.15 -7.13 14.17
N ARG A 99 17.16 -6.71 14.93
CA ARG A 99 18.48 -6.35 14.42
C ARG A 99 19.15 -7.50 13.66
N LEU A 100 19.09 -8.73 14.20
CA LEU A 100 19.63 -9.90 13.50
C LEU A 100 18.87 -10.19 12.20
N LYS A 101 17.54 -10.08 12.21
CA LYS A 101 16.74 -10.20 10.98
C LYS A 101 17.14 -9.17 9.94
N LEU A 102 17.37 -7.92 10.35
CA LEU A 102 17.81 -6.86 9.43
C LEU A 102 19.18 -7.17 8.81
N PHE A 103 20.11 -7.77 9.56
CA PHE A 103 21.38 -8.23 8.99
C PHE A 103 21.18 -9.34 7.96
N ASP A 104 20.32 -10.32 8.23
CA ASP A 104 19.98 -11.38 7.27
C ASP A 104 19.27 -10.79 6.02
N GLU A 105 18.36 -9.83 6.20
CA GLU A 105 17.69 -9.12 5.10
C GLU A 105 18.67 -8.25 4.29
N LEU A 106 19.65 -7.61 4.93
CA LEU A 106 20.72 -6.88 4.27
C LEU A 106 21.59 -7.80 3.43
N ASP A 107 22.01 -8.93 3.99
CA ASP A 107 22.86 -9.91 3.31
C ASP A 107 22.13 -10.53 2.09
N THR A 108 20.89 -10.95 2.29
CA THR A 108 20.05 -11.44 1.18
C THR A 108 19.85 -10.36 0.12
N LEU A 109 19.61 -9.11 0.52
CA LEU A 109 19.46 -8.00 -0.41
C LEU A 109 20.76 -7.73 -1.17
N GLN A 110 21.94 -7.84 -0.54
CA GLN A 110 23.24 -7.64 -1.21
C GLN A 110 23.50 -8.67 -2.31
N HIS A 111 23.13 -9.93 -2.07
CA HIS A 111 23.38 -11.03 -3.01
C HIS A 111 22.25 -11.24 -4.02
N SER A 112 21.06 -10.73 -3.73
CA SER A 112 19.92 -10.88 -4.63
C SER A 112 19.97 -9.90 -5.81
N PRO A 113 19.60 -10.36 -7.01
CA PRO A 113 19.40 -9.46 -8.14
C PRO A 113 18.23 -8.51 -7.88
N PRO A 114 18.30 -7.25 -8.33
CA PRO A 114 17.28 -6.23 -8.03
C PRO A 114 15.95 -6.44 -8.77
N GLU A 115 16.01 -7.14 -9.90
CA GLU A 115 14.91 -7.37 -10.84
C GLU A 115 14.22 -8.71 -10.58
N THR A 116 12.90 -8.74 -10.75
CA THR A 116 12.12 -9.98 -10.69
C THR A 116 12.27 -10.79 -11.99
N ALA A 117 11.95 -12.09 -11.94
CA ALA A 117 11.96 -12.94 -13.14
C ALA A 117 11.03 -12.40 -14.24
N ASN A 118 9.89 -11.81 -13.86
CA ASN A 118 8.97 -11.17 -14.80
C ASN A 118 9.61 -9.96 -15.49
N GLN A 119 10.24 -9.07 -14.71
CA GLN A 119 10.92 -7.88 -15.22
C GLN A 119 12.04 -8.26 -16.20
N ARG A 120 12.85 -9.27 -15.86
CA ARG A 120 13.87 -9.82 -16.77
C ARG A 120 13.29 -10.28 -18.09
N THR A 121 12.20 -11.05 -18.02
CA THR A 121 11.55 -11.62 -19.21
C THR A 121 11.00 -10.50 -20.10
N LEU A 122 10.28 -9.54 -19.53
CA LEU A 122 9.75 -8.38 -20.26
C LEU A 122 10.84 -7.54 -20.90
N MET A 123 11.93 -7.27 -20.16
CA MET A 123 13.04 -6.49 -20.68
C MET A 123 13.80 -7.22 -21.80
N ALA A 124 13.94 -8.54 -21.70
CA ALA A 124 14.54 -9.37 -22.74
C ALA A 124 13.66 -9.45 -24.00
N GLU A 125 12.35 -9.66 -23.86
CA GLU A 125 11.38 -9.66 -24.97
C GLU A 125 11.42 -8.32 -25.73
N LEU A 126 11.50 -7.21 -25.00
CA LEU A 126 11.53 -5.86 -25.56
C LEU A 126 12.94 -5.39 -25.98
N ALA A 127 13.98 -6.21 -25.78
CA ALA A 127 15.34 -5.89 -26.22
C ALA A 127 15.51 -6.00 -27.75
N GLY A 128 14.73 -6.88 -28.38
CA GLY A 128 14.78 -7.19 -29.83
C GLY A 128 14.40 -6.02 -30.76
N PRO A 129 14.37 -6.25 -32.08
CA PRO A 129 13.97 -5.24 -33.06
C PRO A 129 12.44 -5.00 -33.05
N PRO A 130 11.96 -3.82 -33.50
CA PRO A 130 10.54 -3.53 -33.67
C PRO A 130 9.89 -4.42 -34.77
N PRO A 131 8.55 -4.55 -34.81
CA PRO A 131 7.56 -3.87 -33.96
C PRO A 131 7.41 -4.49 -32.56
N TYR A 132 7.24 -3.65 -31.55
CA TYR A 132 7.07 -4.11 -30.16
C TYR A 132 5.59 -4.35 -29.83
N SER A 133 5.29 -5.41 -29.07
CA SER A 133 3.93 -5.67 -28.58
C SER A 133 3.46 -4.56 -27.63
N ALA A 134 2.36 -3.90 -27.96
CA ALA A 134 1.72 -2.89 -27.12
C ALA A 134 1.28 -3.47 -25.75
N LEU A 135 0.95 -4.78 -25.69
CA LEU A 135 0.63 -5.45 -24.43
C LEU A 135 1.86 -5.58 -23.52
N ARG A 136 3.01 -5.99 -24.09
CA ARG A 136 4.26 -6.14 -23.33
C ARG A 136 4.84 -4.80 -22.91
N VAL A 137 4.69 -3.77 -23.76
CA VAL A 137 5.07 -2.40 -23.43
C VAL A 137 4.24 -1.85 -22.28
N ASP A 138 2.92 -2.06 -22.27
CA ASP A 138 2.07 -1.67 -21.15
C ASP A 138 2.41 -2.42 -19.86
N ALA A 139 2.75 -3.71 -19.94
CA ALA A 139 3.22 -4.48 -18.79
C ALA A 139 4.52 -3.92 -18.21
N LEU A 140 5.48 -3.55 -19.08
CA LEU A 140 6.73 -2.90 -18.64
C LEU A 140 6.47 -1.53 -18.00
N ARG A 141 5.48 -0.77 -18.48
CA ARG A 141 5.05 0.50 -17.86
C ARG A 141 4.47 0.28 -16.47
N ASP A 142 3.64 -0.74 -16.28
CA ASP A 142 3.06 -1.05 -14.98
C ASP A 142 4.15 -1.47 -13.96
N GLU A 143 5.12 -2.27 -14.38
CA GLU A 143 6.30 -2.61 -13.59
C GLU A 143 7.17 -1.37 -13.26
N HIS A 144 7.35 -0.46 -14.23
CA HIS A 144 8.10 0.77 -14.00
C HIS A 144 7.38 1.71 -13.02
N ASP A 145 6.06 1.84 -13.13
CA ASP A 145 5.28 2.72 -12.27
C ASP A 145 5.18 2.19 -10.83
N THR A 146 5.05 0.88 -10.66
CA THR A 146 5.11 0.23 -9.34
C THR A 146 6.47 0.42 -8.69
N LEU A 147 7.55 0.19 -9.43
CA LEU A 147 8.92 0.42 -8.95
C LEU A 147 9.16 1.90 -8.64
N SER A 148 8.65 2.82 -9.46
CA SER A 148 8.74 4.27 -9.22
C SER A 148 7.98 4.69 -7.95
N ALA A 149 6.80 4.12 -7.69
CA ALA A 149 6.05 4.35 -6.46
C ALA A 149 6.80 3.79 -5.24
N GLN A 150 7.40 2.61 -5.37
CA GLN A 150 8.24 2.01 -4.34
C GLN A 150 9.45 2.89 -4.02
N LEU A 151 10.17 3.40 -5.03
CA LEU A 151 11.29 4.33 -4.83
C LEU A 151 10.87 5.62 -4.12
N LYS A 152 9.70 6.18 -4.46
CA LYS A 152 9.16 7.37 -3.78
C LYS A 152 8.84 7.07 -2.31
N SER A 153 8.21 5.93 -2.04
CA SER A 153 7.91 5.48 -0.68
C SER A 153 9.18 5.26 0.14
N LEU A 154 10.18 4.57 -0.42
CA LEU A 154 11.49 4.35 0.21
C LEU A 154 12.23 5.67 0.49
N THR A 155 12.19 6.61 -0.45
CA THR A 155 12.79 7.93 -0.25
C THR A 155 12.10 8.69 0.89
N ALA A 156 10.76 8.60 0.99
CA ALA A 156 10.02 9.21 2.08
C ALA A 156 10.33 8.54 3.43
N SER A 157 10.45 7.22 3.48
CA SER A 157 10.78 6.50 4.72
C SER A 157 12.22 6.76 5.18
N VAL A 158 13.19 6.86 4.27
CA VAL A 158 14.56 7.30 4.61
C VAL A 158 14.53 8.66 5.28
N ARG A 159 13.86 9.65 4.68
CA ARG A 159 13.72 11.00 5.28
C ARG A 159 13.06 10.97 6.66
N ALA A 160 12.05 10.11 6.85
CA ALA A 160 11.38 9.96 8.14
C ALA A 160 12.31 9.38 9.21
N LEU A 161 13.10 8.35 8.88
CA LEU A 161 14.07 7.77 9.82
C LEU A 161 15.24 8.73 10.11
N GLU A 162 15.71 9.47 9.11
CA GLU A 162 16.72 10.53 9.29
C GLU A 162 16.23 11.62 10.26
N ALA A 163 14.96 12.04 10.14
CA ALA A 163 14.36 12.99 11.07
C ALA A 163 14.24 12.44 12.50
N GLN A 164 13.98 11.14 12.66
CA GLN A 164 13.90 10.48 13.97
C GLN A 164 15.28 10.31 14.63
N GLN A 165 16.35 10.18 13.84
CA GLN A 165 17.70 9.91 14.34
C GLN A 165 18.18 10.94 15.38
N ALA A 166 17.91 12.23 15.17
CA ALA A 166 18.31 13.28 16.10
C ALA A 166 17.67 13.10 17.49
N GLY A 167 16.36 12.79 17.52
CA GLY A 167 15.62 12.55 18.76
C GLY A 167 16.12 11.31 19.51
N LEU A 168 16.46 10.24 18.79
CA LEU A 168 17.02 9.02 19.37
C LEU A 168 18.42 9.26 19.97
N VAL A 169 19.27 10.04 19.27
CA VAL A 169 20.59 10.42 19.78
C VAL A 169 20.47 11.28 21.04
N GLU A 170 19.52 12.21 21.09
CA GLU A 170 19.25 12.98 22.31
C GLU A 170 18.72 12.11 23.46
N ALA A 171 17.80 11.18 23.18
CA ALA A 171 17.29 10.25 24.18
C ALA A 171 18.42 9.38 24.77
N ARG A 172 19.34 8.90 23.92
CA ARG A 172 20.55 8.20 24.36
C ARG A 172 21.43 9.08 25.26
N LYS A 173 21.64 10.35 24.90
CA LYS A 173 22.40 11.29 25.75
C LYS A 173 21.74 11.45 27.12
N ARG A 174 20.43 11.68 27.17
CA ARG A 174 19.67 11.78 28.44
C ARG A 174 19.76 10.50 29.28
N ALA A 175 19.67 9.33 28.65
CA ALA A 175 19.82 8.04 29.33
C ALA A 175 21.24 7.86 29.90
N SER A 176 22.28 8.29 29.17
CA SER A 176 23.66 8.24 29.64
C SER A 176 23.92 9.17 30.83
N GLU A 177 23.32 10.36 30.82
CA GLU A 177 23.39 11.31 31.94
C GLU A 177 22.66 10.76 33.17
N ALA A 178 21.49 10.14 32.99
CA ALA A 178 20.74 9.50 34.07
C ALA A 178 21.53 8.34 34.71
N LEU A 179 22.23 7.53 33.90
CA LEU A 179 23.11 6.48 34.40
C LEU A 179 24.27 7.07 35.22
N ARG A 180 24.89 8.17 34.75
CA ARG A 180 25.95 8.85 35.51
C ARG A 180 25.46 9.33 36.87
N LEU A 181 24.30 9.99 36.91
CA LEU A 181 23.69 10.46 38.16
C LEU A 181 23.31 9.31 39.12
N ALA A 182 22.92 8.15 38.58
CA ALA A 182 22.64 6.96 39.38
C ALA A 182 23.94 6.32 39.90
N ALA A 183 25.02 6.36 39.13
CA ALA A 183 26.34 5.86 39.56
C ALA A 183 26.89 6.63 40.77
N ASP A 184 26.69 7.95 40.80
CA ASP A 184 27.10 8.82 41.92
C ASP A 184 26.44 8.43 43.26
N ARG A 185 25.30 7.71 43.24
CA ARG A 185 24.52 7.31 44.42
C ARG A 185 24.58 5.81 44.74
N ARG A 186 25.22 5.01 43.88
CA ARG A 186 25.11 3.53 43.84
C ARG A 186 25.47 2.79 45.15
N ASN A 187 26.33 3.37 45.98
CA ASN A 187 26.86 2.69 47.17
C ASN A 187 26.14 3.05 48.48
N GLN A 188 25.02 3.77 48.42
CA GLN A 188 24.34 4.27 49.61
C GLN A 188 23.22 3.35 50.12
N THR A 189 22.43 2.75 49.23
CA THR A 189 21.33 1.84 49.59
C THR A 189 21.08 0.77 48.51
N ASP A 190 20.41 -0.33 48.86
CA ASP A 190 19.98 -1.34 47.88
C ASP A 190 19.01 -0.76 46.84
N LYS A 191 18.18 0.21 47.22
CA LYS A 191 17.32 0.97 46.29
C LYS A 191 18.12 1.77 45.26
N ASP A 192 19.31 2.24 45.62
CA ASP A 192 20.18 2.97 44.69
C ASP A 192 20.94 2.04 43.74
N ARG A 193 21.20 0.79 44.17
CA ARG A 193 21.68 -0.28 43.28
C ARG A 193 20.64 -0.63 42.23
N ASP A 194 19.38 -0.83 42.63
CA ASP A 194 18.28 -1.13 41.70
C ASP A 194 18.06 0.00 40.68
N LYS A 195 18.10 1.27 41.13
CA LYS A 195 18.00 2.44 40.24
C LYS A 195 19.14 2.52 39.24
N HIS A 196 20.36 2.18 39.65
CA HIS A 196 21.51 2.15 38.77
C HIS A 196 21.36 1.06 37.69
N GLU A 197 20.94 -0.15 38.07
CA GLU A 197 20.69 -1.24 37.12
C GLU A 197 19.58 -0.89 36.12
N LEU A 198 18.51 -0.24 36.59
CA LEU A 198 17.41 0.20 35.73
C LEU A 198 17.85 1.33 34.78
N ALA A 199 18.67 2.28 35.25
CA ALA A 199 19.26 3.31 34.39
C ALA A 199 20.19 2.72 33.32
N ALA A 200 20.93 1.65 33.65
CA ALA A 200 21.78 0.95 32.68
C ALA A 200 20.95 0.26 31.58
N LEU A 201 19.85 -0.40 31.94
CA LEU A 201 18.94 -1.02 30.97
C LEU A 201 18.28 0.03 30.06
N ARG A 202 17.90 1.19 30.59
CA ARG A 202 17.37 2.31 29.77
C ARG A 202 18.41 2.88 28.81
N LEU A 203 19.69 2.91 29.19
CA LEU A 203 20.76 3.29 28.27
C LEU A 203 20.92 2.24 27.16
N GLN A 204 20.95 0.95 27.51
CA GLN A 204 21.01 -0.13 26.52
C GLN A 204 19.85 -0.09 25.53
N GLU A 205 18.65 0.24 26.01
CA GLU A 205 17.46 0.40 25.16
C GLU A 205 17.63 1.58 24.19
N ALA A 206 18.07 2.74 24.67
CA ALA A 206 18.31 3.91 23.82
C ALA A 206 19.44 3.66 22.80
N GLU A 207 20.46 2.87 23.16
CA GLU A 207 21.52 2.44 22.24
C GLU A 207 21.01 1.43 21.20
N ALA A 208 20.16 0.49 21.62
CA ALA A 208 19.49 -0.43 20.71
C ALA A 208 18.61 0.33 19.70
N ASP A 209 17.84 1.32 20.14
CA ASP A 209 17.00 2.16 19.27
C ASP A 209 17.85 2.91 18.22
N VAL A 210 18.94 3.56 18.63
CA VAL A 210 19.84 4.30 17.71
C VAL A 210 20.47 3.36 16.69
N THR A 211 20.92 2.18 17.11
CA THR A 211 21.57 1.21 16.21
C THR A 211 20.57 0.54 15.28
N ALA A 212 19.36 0.22 15.75
CA ALA A 212 18.28 -0.33 14.92
C ALA A 212 17.86 0.68 13.84
N ASN A 213 17.71 1.96 14.19
CA ASN A 213 17.39 3.00 13.21
C ASN A 213 18.49 3.17 12.16
N GLY A 214 19.76 3.12 12.57
CA GLY A 214 20.91 3.14 11.65
C GLY A 214 20.89 1.98 10.65
N LEU A 215 20.66 0.76 11.12
CA LEU A 215 20.58 -0.42 10.24
C LEU A 215 19.37 -0.37 9.30
N ALA A 216 18.23 0.15 9.76
CA ALA A 216 17.06 0.36 8.91
C ALA A 216 17.33 1.40 7.80
N LEU A 217 18.08 2.47 8.12
CA LEU A 217 18.56 3.44 7.13
C LEU A 217 19.48 2.78 6.10
N ASP A 218 20.47 2.00 6.54
CA ASP A 218 21.40 1.30 5.65
C ASP A 218 20.66 0.34 4.71
N PHE A 219 19.68 -0.40 5.22
CA PHE A 219 18.85 -1.29 4.44
C PHE A 219 18.04 -0.57 3.37
N MET A 220 17.37 0.53 3.74
CA MET A 220 16.58 1.29 2.76
C MET A 220 17.46 1.99 1.73
N ASN A 221 18.61 2.53 2.14
CA ASN A 221 19.58 3.13 1.23
C ASN A 221 20.16 2.10 0.25
N LEU A 222 20.44 0.88 0.72
CA LEU A 222 20.87 -0.20 -0.16
C LEU A 222 19.77 -0.60 -1.15
N LYS A 223 18.49 -0.67 -0.71
CA LYS A 223 17.34 -0.90 -1.60
C LYS A 223 17.25 0.17 -2.67
N LEU A 224 17.33 1.45 -2.30
CA LEU A 224 17.34 2.57 -3.24
C LEU A 224 18.48 2.44 -4.26
N LYS A 225 19.71 2.21 -3.78
CA LYS A 225 20.90 2.04 -4.61
C LYS A 225 20.75 0.91 -5.63
N LYS A 226 20.06 -0.18 -5.27
CA LYS A 226 19.82 -1.33 -6.15
C LYS A 226 18.67 -1.12 -7.14
N LEU A 227 17.56 -0.51 -6.71
CA LEU A 227 16.36 -0.37 -7.53
C LEU A 227 16.41 0.83 -8.49
N GLN A 228 17.14 1.90 -8.14
CA GLN A 228 17.22 3.11 -8.96
C GLN A 228 17.83 2.86 -10.37
N PRO A 229 18.93 2.08 -10.52
CA PRO A 229 19.44 1.73 -11.85
C PRO A 229 18.46 0.91 -12.69
N LEU A 230 17.72 0.00 -12.06
CA LEU A 230 16.70 -0.80 -12.73
C LEU A 230 15.56 0.08 -13.26
N ALA A 231 15.07 1.02 -12.44
CA ALA A 231 14.08 2.02 -12.86
C ALA A 231 14.54 2.77 -14.11
N GLU A 232 15.80 3.22 -14.09
CA GLU A 232 16.40 3.97 -15.17
C GLU A 232 16.56 3.13 -16.44
N GLN A 233 16.95 1.86 -16.31
CA GLN A 233 17.02 0.93 -17.42
C GLN A 233 15.65 0.70 -18.07
N MET A 234 14.60 0.47 -17.25
CA MET A 234 13.23 0.32 -17.73
C MET A 234 12.73 1.59 -18.42
N ARG A 235 13.02 2.77 -17.85
CA ARG A 235 12.66 4.08 -18.43
C ARG A 235 13.30 4.29 -19.80
N ARG A 236 14.60 3.99 -19.94
CA ARG A 236 15.32 4.06 -21.22
C ARG A 236 14.73 3.09 -22.24
N LEU A 237 14.45 1.85 -21.83
CA LEU A 237 13.82 0.86 -22.69
C LEU A 237 12.44 1.34 -23.17
N LEU A 238 11.60 1.84 -22.26
CA LEU A 238 10.30 2.44 -22.58
C LEU A 238 10.41 3.57 -23.61
N SER A 239 11.37 4.49 -23.44
CA SER A 239 11.57 5.59 -24.39
C SER A 239 11.89 5.12 -25.82
N ARG A 240 12.56 3.97 -25.94
CA ARG A 240 12.93 3.35 -27.23
C ARG A 240 11.76 2.57 -27.85
N VAL A 241 11.01 1.81 -27.04
CA VAL A 241 9.99 0.88 -27.57
C VAL A 241 8.65 1.54 -27.85
N LEU A 242 8.32 2.62 -27.12
CA LEU A 242 7.02 3.27 -27.21
C LEU A 242 6.65 3.85 -28.58
N PRO A 243 7.57 4.47 -29.32
CA PRO A 243 7.26 4.99 -30.66
C PRO A 243 6.96 3.91 -31.69
N GLU A 244 7.52 2.71 -31.50
CA GLU A 244 7.52 1.60 -32.47
C GLU A 244 6.61 0.43 -32.02
N GLN A 245 5.72 0.67 -31.06
CA GLN A 245 4.78 -0.33 -30.57
C GLN A 245 3.63 -0.55 -31.57
N LYS A 246 3.15 -1.79 -31.65
CA LYS A 246 1.96 -2.19 -32.41
C LYS A 246 1.12 -3.15 -31.58
N LEU A 247 -0.18 -3.21 -31.87
CA LEU A 247 -1.07 -4.20 -31.30
C LEU A 247 -1.40 -5.24 -32.38
N ALA A 248 -0.97 -6.48 -32.18
CA ALA A 248 -1.28 -7.56 -33.11
C ALA A 248 -2.76 -7.97 -33.02
N LYS A 249 -3.29 -8.57 -34.09
CA LYS A 249 -4.68 -9.03 -34.12
C LYS A 249 -4.93 -10.11 -33.05
N ASP A 250 -4.03 -11.07 -32.91
CA ASP A 250 -4.13 -12.15 -31.91
C ASP A 250 -4.12 -11.59 -30.48
N GLU A 251 -3.36 -10.52 -30.25
CA GLU A 251 -3.32 -9.82 -28.96
C GLU A 251 -4.65 -9.11 -28.65
N LEU A 252 -5.27 -8.46 -29.66
CA LEU A 252 -6.60 -7.90 -29.52
C LEU A 252 -7.62 -9.00 -29.21
N GLU A 253 -7.59 -10.12 -29.93
CA GLU A 253 -8.49 -11.26 -29.70
C GLU A 253 -8.32 -11.83 -28.30
N GLN A 254 -7.08 -11.90 -27.80
CA GLN A 254 -6.80 -12.28 -26.41
C GLN A 254 -7.44 -11.31 -25.41
N GLN A 255 -7.33 -10.00 -25.61
CA GLN A 255 -7.98 -9.01 -24.71
C GLN A 255 -9.51 -9.11 -24.78
N GLN A 256 -10.07 -9.34 -25.95
CA GLN A 256 -11.52 -9.54 -26.10
C GLN A 256 -12.00 -10.82 -25.42
N ALA A 257 -11.25 -11.91 -25.53
CA ALA A 257 -11.57 -13.16 -24.85
C ALA A 257 -11.54 -13.00 -23.31
N ARG A 258 -10.53 -12.28 -22.79
CA ARG A 258 -10.47 -11.92 -21.36
C ARG A 258 -11.67 -11.09 -20.92
N ALA A 259 -12.01 -10.04 -21.68
CA ALA A 259 -13.18 -9.21 -21.38
C ALA A 259 -14.49 -10.03 -21.37
N ARG A 260 -14.69 -10.93 -22.34
CA ARG A 260 -15.84 -11.85 -22.36
C ARG A 260 -15.88 -12.77 -21.14
N GLY A 261 -14.72 -13.29 -20.73
CA GLY A 261 -14.60 -14.10 -19.51
C GLY A 261 -14.95 -13.32 -18.24
N ASP A 262 -14.52 -12.07 -18.13
CA ASP A 262 -14.83 -11.22 -16.98
C ASP A 262 -16.32 -10.78 -16.98
N LEU A 263 -16.90 -10.52 -18.16
CA LEU A 263 -18.35 -10.29 -18.30
C LEU A 263 -19.16 -11.49 -17.83
N ALA A 264 -18.77 -12.71 -18.23
CA ALA A 264 -19.45 -13.93 -17.80
C ALA A 264 -19.42 -14.07 -16.27
N LYS A 265 -18.28 -13.78 -15.62
CA LYS A 265 -18.19 -13.80 -14.15
C LYS A 265 -19.11 -12.76 -13.51
N VAL A 266 -19.09 -11.51 -13.99
CA VAL A 266 -19.98 -10.46 -13.46
C VAL A 266 -21.45 -10.83 -13.65
N SER A 267 -21.81 -11.41 -14.79
CA SER A 267 -23.17 -11.92 -15.02
C SER A 267 -23.55 -13.01 -14.02
N THR A 268 -22.67 -13.98 -13.75
CA THR A 268 -22.96 -15.01 -12.73
C THR A 268 -23.11 -14.42 -11.33
N GLU A 269 -22.35 -13.38 -10.98
CA GLU A 269 -22.50 -12.67 -9.71
C GLU A 269 -23.84 -11.92 -9.63
N ILE A 270 -24.28 -11.30 -10.73
CA ILE A 270 -25.59 -10.65 -10.83
C ILE A 270 -26.71 -11.69 -10.60
N ASP A 271 -26.64 -12.84 -11.26
CA ASP A 271 -27.64 -13.91 -11.14
C ASP A 271 -27.71 -14.45 -9.71
N GLN A 272 -26.56 -14.71 -9.09
CA GLN A 272 -26.47 -15.15 -7.70
C GLN A 272 -27.08 -14.12 -6.74
N LEU A 273 -26.71 -12.85 -6.90
CA LEU A 273 -27.17 -11.77 -6.05
C LEU A 273 -28.68 -11.50 -6.22
N THR A 274 -29.21 -11.61 -7.43
CA THR A 274 -30.66 -11.54 -7.68
C THR A 274 -31.39 -12.70 -7.00
N ALA A 275 -30.86 -13.93 -7.07
CA ALA A 275 -31.44 -15.09 -6.39
C ALA A 275 -31.40 -14.95 -4.86
N GLU A 276 -30.31 -14.43 -4.30
CA GLU A 276 -30.19 -14.09 -2.87
C GLU A 276 -31.21 -13.03 -2.48
N ASN A 277 -31.34 -11.95 -3.26
CA ASN A 277 -32.27 -10.87 -2.95
C ASN A 277 -33.73 -11.36 -2.96
N ASN A 278 -34.10 -12.22 -3.92
CA ASN A 278 -35.44 -12.83 -3.95
C ASN A 278 -35.74 -13.64 -2.68
N LYS A 279 -34.75 -14.37 -2.13
CA LYS A 279 -34.91 -15.09 -0.86
C LYS A 279 -35.15 -14.13 0.30
N LEU A 280 -34.40 -13.02 0.36
CA LEU A 280 -34.58 -11.99 1.38
C LEU A 280 -35.94 -11.30 1.27
N THR A 281 -36.43 -11.04 0.06
CA THR A 281 -37.77 -10.49 -0.16
C THR A 281 -38.86 -11.41 0.37
N VAL A 282 -38.78 -12.71 0.08
CA VAL A 282 -39.74 -13.71 0.60
C VAL A 282 -39.69 -13.78 2.13
N GLU A 283 -38.50 -13.73 2.74
CA GLU A 283 -38.37 -13.68 4.20
C GLU A 283 -38.96 -12.40 4.79
N HIS A 284 -38.66 -11.25 4.19
CA HIS A 284 -39.18 -9.95 4.60
C HIS A 284 -40.71 -9.91 4.55
N GLU A 285 -41.32 -10.43 3.48
CA GLU A 285 -42.79 -10.54 3.37
C GLU A 285 -43.40 -11.44 4.44
N ARG A 286 -42.72 -12.54 4.79
CA ARG A 286 -43.18 -13.44 5.87
C ARG A 286 -43.12 -12.74 7.23
N LEU A 287 -42.02 -12.06 7.54
CA LEU A 287 -41.85 -11.37 8.81
C LEU A 287 -42.71 -10.09 8.92
N ALA A 288 -42.95 -9.39 7.80
CA ALA A 288 -43.84 -8.23 7.77
C ALA A 288 -45.28 -8.57 8.20
N LYS A 289 -45.76 -9.79 7.91
CA LYS A 289 -47.08 -10.27 8.38
C LYS A 289 -47.14 -10.49 9.90
N LEU A 290 -46.00 -10.78 10.53
CA LEU A 290 -45.89 -11.04 11.97
C LEU A 290 -45.59 -9.76 12.77
N LEU A 291 -45.15 -8.69 12.10
CA LEU A 291 -44.72 -7.43 12.71
C LEU A 291 -45.81 -6.68 13.50
N PRO A 292 -47.10 -6.62 13.08
CA PRO A 292 -48.13 -5.83 13.78
C PRO A 292 -48.41 -6.25 15.23
N GLY A 293 -48.00 -7.45 15.65
CA GLY A 293 -48.12 -7.94 17.02
C GLY A 293 -46.78 -8.25 17.70
N ALA A 294 -45.65 -7.87 17.08
CA ALA A 294 -44.33 -8.13 17.59
C ALA A 294 -43.83 -7.01 18.52
N ASP A 295 -42.99 -7.38 19.49
CA ASP A 295 -42.27 -6.43 20.33
C ASP A 295 -41.33 -5.56 19.44
N PRO A 296 -41.41 -4.22 19.52
CA PRO A 296 -40.55 -3.31 18.76
C PRO A 296 -39.05 -3.47 19.06
N ASP A 297 -38.69 -3.95 20.26
CA ASP A 297 -37.30 -4.26 20.65
C ASP A 297 -37.04 -5.79 20.65
N GLY A 298 -37.92 -6.53 19.98
CA GLY A 298 -37.88 -7.99 19.88
C GLY A 298 -37.12 -8.52 18.65
N PRO A 299 -36.90 -9.84 18.60
CA PRO A 299 -36.12 -10.48 17.53
C PRO A 299 -36.72 -10.31 16.13
N ILE A 300 -38.05 -10.19 16.00
CA ILE A 300 -38.72 -9.97 14.70
C ILE A 300 -38.40 -8.57 14.18
N ALA A 301 -38.50 -7.54 15.02
CA ALA A 301 -38.17 -6.17 14.65
C ALA A 301 -36.69 -6.02 14.29
N TYR A 302 -35.79 -6.62 15.07
CA TYR A 302 -34.35 -6.65 14.79
C TYR A 302 -34.04 -7.35 13.46
N ARG A 303 -34.65 -8.51 13.18
CA ARG A 303 -34.46 -9.22 11.91
C ARG A 303 -35.00 -8.41 10.73
N MET A 304 -36.13 -7.73 10.87
CA MET A 304 -36.68 -6.85 9.83
C MET A 304 -35.73 -5.70 9.49
N GLN A 305 -35.10 -5.07 10.48
CA GLN A 305 -34.10 -4.02 10.25
C GLN A 305 -32.87 -4.57 9.51
N VAL A 306 -32.36 -5.73 9.92
CA VAL A 306 -31.23 -6.39 9.23
C VAL A 306 -31.60 -6.73 7.78
N LEU A 307 -32.80 -7.28 7.54
CA LEU A 307 -33.25 -7.61 6.19
C LEU A 307 -33.36 -6.37 5.31
N ALA A 308 -33.89 -5.26 5.82
CA ALA A 308 -33.97 -4.01 5.08
C ALA A 308 -32.58 -3.53 4.64
N GLU A 309 -31.59 -3.55 5.54
CA GLU A 309 -30.21 -3.16 5.21
C GLU A 309 -29.52 -4.14 4.25
N GLN A 310 -29.79 -5.45 4.38
CA GLN A 310 -29.29 -6.46 3.45
C GLN A 310 -29.88 -6.29 2.04
N MET A 311 -31.18 -6.02 1.93
CA MET A 311 -31.87 -5.79 0.66
C MET A 311 -31.38 -4.51 -0.03
N GLU A 312 -31.24 -3.40 0.71
CA GLU A 312 -30.71 -2.15 0.15
C GLU A 312 -29.25 -2.30 -0.27
N THR A 313 -28.46 -3.01 0.52
CA THR A 313 -27.07 -3.36 0.16
C THR A 313 -27.04 -4.19 -1.13
N ASN A 314 -27.90 -5.21 -1.27
CA ASN A 314 -27.95 -6.04 -2.47
C ASN A 314 -28.40 -5.23 -3.69
N ARG A 315 -29.34 -4.28 -3.54
CA ARG A 315 -29.73 -3.36 -4.61
C ARG A 315 -28.54 -2.52 -5.12
N LEU A 316 -27.77 -1.95 -4.20
CA LEU A 316 -26.58 -1.15 -4.55
C LEU A 316 -25.45 -2.02 -5.13
N ARG A 317 -25.28 -3.25 -4.64
CA ARG A 317 -24.36 -4.22 -5.22
C ARG A 317 -24.76 -4.61 -6.65
N LEU A 318 -26.05 -4.81 -6.94
CA LEU A 318 -26.54 -5.05 -8.31
C LEU A 318 -26.26 -3.86 -9.23
N MET A 319 -26.50 -2.63 -8.75
CA MET A 319 -26.19 -1.40 -9.49
C MET A 319 -24.70 -1.31 -9.83
N THR A 320 -23.81 -1.54 -8.86
CA THR A 320 -22.36 -1.50 -9.07
C THR A 320 -21.85 -2.62 -9.98
N LEU A 321 -22.43 -3.83 -9.91
CA LEU A 321 -22.12 -4.91 -10.85
C LEU A 321 -22.57 -4.57 -12.27
N THR A 322 -23.73 -3.92 -12.43
CA THR A 322 -24.20 -3.44 -13.74
C THR A 322 -23.26 -2.39 -14.34
N TRP A 323 -22.77 -1.47 -13.50
CA TRP A 323 -21.76 -0.50 -13.92
C TRP A 323 -20.43 -1.17 -14.26
N LEU A 324 -19.98 -2.15 -13.48
CA LEU A 324 -18.77 -2.91 -13.76
C LEU A 324 -18.89 -3.68 -15.09
N HIS A 325 -20.03 -4.28 -15.37
CA HIS A 325 -20.32 -4.89 -16.67
C HIS A 325 -20.13 -3.88 -17.81
N GLY A 326 -20.71 -2.68 -17.67
CA GLY A 326 -20.55 -1.59 -18.64
C GLY A 326 -19.09 -1.16 -18.81
N LEU A 327 -18.32 -1.03 -17.71
CA LEU A 327 -16.90 -0.69 -17.78
C LEU A 327 -16.07 -1.75 -18.52
N ILE A 328 -16.38 -3.03 -18.36
CA ILE A 328 -15.67 -4.10 -19.09
C ILE A 328 -15.97 -4.03 -20.60
N GLN A 329 -17.21 -3.73 -20.99
CA GLN A 329 -17.56 -3.49 -22.40
C GLN A 329 -16.78 -2.30 -22.97
N ILE A 330 -16.79 -1.17 -22.25
CA ILE A 330 -16.05 0.03 -22.63
C ILE A 330 -14.56 -0.27 -22.78
N ALA A 331 -13.96 -1.02 -21.85
CA ALA A 331 -12.56 -1.43 -21.93
C ALA A 331 -12.28 -2.29 -23.18
N SER A 332 -13.17 -3.25 -23.48
CA SER A 332 -13.09 -4.08 -24.69
C SER A 332 -13.14 -3.23 -25.96
N ASP A 333 -14.05 -2.24 -26.03
CA ASP A 333 -14.15 -1.35 -27.16
C ASP A 333 -12.95 -0.42 -27.29
N ALA A 334 -12.41 0.08 -26.17
CA ALA A 334 -11.20 0.89 -26.17
C ALA A 334 -9.98 0.12 -26.71
N TRP A 335 -9.87 -1.19 -26.43
CA TRP A 335 -8.86 -2.05 -27.06
C TRP A 335 -9.05 -2.15 -28.59
N ARG A 336 -10.28 -2.22 -29.08
CA ARG A 336 -10.56 -2.17 -30.53
C ARG A 336 -10.14 -0.83 -31.13
N GLN A 337 -10.46 0.27 -30.47
CA GLN A 337 -10.03 1.61 -30.91
C GLN A 337 -8.51 1.72 -30.96
N ARG A 338 -7.80 1.21 -29.96
CA ARG A 338 -6.33 1.17 -29.95
C ARG A 338 -5.76 0.35 -31.11
N PHE A 339 -6.36 -0.80 -31.41
CA PHE A 339 -5.97 -1.61 -32.57
C PHE A 339 -6.14 -0.84 -33.88
N VAL A 340 -7.29 -0.18 -34.08
CA VAL A 340 -7.53 0.67 -35.27
C VAL A 340 -6.50 1.80 -35.34
N GLY A 341 -6.19 2.43 -34.20
CA GLY A 341 -5.20 3.52 -34.13
C GLY A 341 -3.79 3.11 -34.58
N TYR A 342 -3.35 1.88 -34.28
CA TYR A 342 -2.05 1.37 -34.74
C TYR A 342 -2.06 0.75 -36.14
N SER A 343 -3.20 0.25 -36.61
CA SER A 343 -3.30 -0.48 -37.87
C SER A 343 -3.68 0.40 -39.06
N SER A 344 -4.35 1.53 -38.84
CA SER A 344 -4.76 2.43 -39.91
C SER A 344 -3.67 3.43 -40.26
N ASP A 345 -3.39 3.63 -41.55
CA ASP A 345 -2.57 4.75 -42.06
C ASP A 345 -3.41 5.99 -42.45
N ASP A 346 -4.74 5.91 -42.32
CA ASP A 346 -5.66 7.01 -42.58
C ASP A 346 -5.72 7.98 -41.39
N ALA A 347 -5.50 9.27 -41.67
CA ALA A 347 -5.53 10.34 -40.69
C ALA A 347 -6.95 10.54 -40.11
N ALA A 348 -8.00 10.36 -40.91
CA ALA A 348 -9.38 10.50 -40.44
C ALA A 348 -9.75 9.39 -39.45
N ALA A 349 -9.40 8.14 -39.76
CA ALA A 349 -9.55 7.01 -38.85
C ALA A 349 -8.79 7.20 -37.52
N ARG A 350 -7.54 7.69 -37.56
CA ARG A 350 -6.76 7.98 -36.33
C ARG A 350 -7.38 9.10 -35.51
N GLN A 351 -7.91 10.14 -36.15
CA GLN A 351 -8.62 11.21 -35.47
C GLN A 351 -9.92 10.70 -34.81
N ALA A 352 -10.67 9.82 -35.48
CA ALA A 352 -11.87 9.21 -34.91
C ALA A 352 -11.56 8.36 -33.66
N VAL A 353 -10.45 7.60 -33.69
CA VAL A 353 -9.95 6.85 -32.53
C VAL A 353 -9.64 7.77 -31.36
N LEU A 354 -8.91 8.87 -31.60
CA LEU A 354 -8.60 9.86 -30.56
C LEU A 354 -9.85 10.45 -29.92
N VAL A 355 -10.84 10.84 -30.74
CA VAL A 355 -12.12 11.38 -30.27
C VAL A 355 -12.87 10.36 -29.43
N ALA A 356 -12.93 9.09 -29.88
CA ALA A 356 -13.59 8.02 -29.16
C ALA A 356 -12.95 7.76 -27.78
N LEU A 357 -11.62 7.59 -27.75
CA LEU A 357 -10.88 7.35 -26.51
C LEU A 357 -10.97 8.52 -25.53
N LYS A 358 -10.91 9.77 -26.04
CA LYS A 358 -11.06 10.98 -25.21
C LYS A 358 -12.45 11.05 -24.60
N ARG A 359 -13.51 10.86 -25.41
CA ARG A 359 -14.89 10.84 -24.92
C ARG A 359 -15.07 9.82 -23.79
N THR A 360 -14.50 8.62 -23.94
CA THR A 360 -14.53 7.62 -22.87
C THR A 360 -13.78 8.08 -21.63
N SER A 361 -12.60 8.69 -21.77
CA SER A 361 -11.84 9.23 -20.62
C SER A 361 -12.61 10.33 -19.88
N ASP A 362 -13.26 11.23 -20.61
CA ASP A 362 -14.09 12.31 -20.05
C ASP A 362 -15.32 11.76 -19.32
N GLU A 363 -15.97 10.72 -19.87
CA GLU A 363 -17.10 10.03 -19.23
C GLU A 363 -16.70 9.30 -17.94
N LEU A 364 -15.52 8.68 -17.90
CA LEU A 364 -15.00 8.08 -16.66
C LEU A 364 -14.70 9.15 -15.60
N THR A 365 -14.18 10.28 -16.03
CA THR A 365 -13.88 11.41 -15.13
C THR A 365 -15.15 11.98 -14.52
N SER A 366 -16.20 12.20 -15.33
CA SER A 366 -17.46 12.74 -14.83
C SER A 366 -18.18 11.81 -13.86
N ARG A 367 -18.03 10.49 -14.02
CA ARG A 367 -18.59 9.49 -13.10
C ARG A 367 -17.79 9.32 -11.81
N ARG A 368 -16.50 9.68 -11.81
CA ARG A 368 -15.60 9.49 -10.67
C ARG A 368 -16.10 10.23 -9.43
N ASP A 369 -16.59 11.46 -9.59
CA ASP A 369 -17.01 12.29 -8.46
C ASP A 369 -18.24 11.68 -7.76
N LEU A 370 -19.22 11.21 -8.55
CA LEU A 370 -20.37 10.47 -8.03
C LEU A 370 -19.95 9.22 -7.25
N PHE A 371 -19.00 8.43 -7.77
CA PHE A 371 -18.54 7.22 -7.07
C PHE A 371 -17.79 7.55 -5.78
N ASN A 372 -16.97 8.61 -5.78
CA ASN A 372 -16.28 9.06 -4.58
C ASN A 372 -17.27 9.47 -3.49
N GLU A 373 -18.35 10.19 -3.84
CA GLU A 373 -19.40 10.55 -2.90
C GLU A 373 -20.11 9.32 -2.31
N LEU A 374 -20.53 8.38 -3.17
CA LEU A 374 -21.19 7.14 -2.73
C LEU A 374 -20.29 6.30 -1.81
N GLN A 375 -19.01 6.17 -2.17
CA GLN A 375 -18.03 5.44 -1.38
C GLN A 375 -17.76 6.12 -0.03
N ASN A 376 -17.63 7.45 -0.01
CA ASN A 376 -17.43 8.21 1.21
C ASN A 376 -18.64 8.08 2.14
N GLY A 377 -19.86 8.19 1.61
CA GLY A 377 -21.10 7.96 2.35
C GLY A 377 -21.16 6.56 2.96
N ALA A 378 -20.82 5.53 2.18
CA ALA A 378 -20.79 4.15 2.67
C ALA A 378 -19.74 3.95 3.79
N ARG A 379 -18.55 4.53 3.64
CA ARG A 379 -17.50 4.47 4.69
C ARG A 379 -17.91 5.19 5.97
N VAL A 380 -18.62 6.31 5.86
CA VAL A 380 -19.19 7.00 7.03
C VAL A 380 -20.22 6.11 7.72
N ALA A 381 -21.10 5.46 6.97
CA ALA A 381 -22.09 4.54 7.53
C ALA A 381 -21.44 3.37 8.27
N VAL A 382 -20.40 2.74 7.70
CA VAL A 382 -19.62 1.68 8.37
C VAL A 382 -19.02 2.18 9.69
N ARG A 383 -18.37 3.35 9.69
CA ARG A 383 -17.79 3.93 10.92
C ARG A 383 -18.84 4.21 11.99
N GLN A 384 -19.98 4.79 11.60
CA GLN A 384 -21.07 5.05 12.53
C GLN A 384 -21.64 3.76 13.11
N GLN A 385 -21.77 2.72 12.27
CA GLN A 385 -22.27 1.42 12.68
C GLN A 385 -21.30 0.68 13.61
N ALA A 386 -19.99 0.76 13.34
CA ALA A 386 -18.97 0.22 14.24
C ALA A 386 -19.02 0.89 15.63
N LEU A 387 -19.21 2.21 15.67
CA LEU A 387 -19.38 2.93 16.95
C LEU A 387 -20.64 2.50 17.72
N ARG A 388 -21.74 2.17 17.03
CA ARG A 388 -22.94 1.62 17.67
C ARG A 388 -22.64 0.24 18.26
N LEU A 389 -21.96 -0.62 17.50
CA LEU A 389 -21.60 -1.97 17.94
C LEU A 389 -20.68 -1.98 19.17
N ASP A 390 -19.81 -0.98 19.29
CA ASP A 390 -18.89 -0.78 20.41
C ASP A 390 -19.61 -0.36 21.72
N ASN A 391 -20.91 -0.07 21.67
CA ASN A 391 -21.66 0.28 22.87
C ASN A 391 -21.70 -0.90 23.88
N PRO A 392 -21.15 -0.73 25.10
CA PRO A 392 -21.07 -1.80 26.08
C PRO A 392 -22.45 -2.21 26.63
N LEU A 393 -23.46 -1.34 26.50
CA LEU A 393 -24.81 -1.54 27.02
C LEU A 393 -25.70 -2.40 26.13
N LEU A 394 -25.22 -2.82 24.95
CA LEU A 394 -25.99 -3.67 24.04
C LEU A 394 -26.23 -5.06 24.64
N SER A 395 -27.47 -5.53 24.53
CA SER A 395 -27.82 -6.94 24.76
C SER A 395 -27.13 -7.83 23.71
N SER A 396 -27.08 -9.15 23.95
CA SER A 396 -26.51 -10.09 22.98
C SER A 396 -27.24 -10.09 21.64
N SER A 397 -28.57 -9.97 21.65
CA SER A 397 -29.41 -9.93 20.45
C SER A 397 -29.21 -8.62 19.68
N ALA A 398 -29.17 -7.47 20.37
CA ALA A 398 -28.89 -6.18 19.75
C ALA A 398 -27.47 -6.13 19.18
N ARG A 399 -26.46 -6.68 19.90
CA ARG A 399 -25.09 -6.77 19.39
C ARG A 399 -25.00 -7.62 18.12
N ALA A 400 -25.71 -8.76 18.07
CA ALA A 400 -25.75 -9.60 16.87
C ALA A 400 -26.42 -8.89 15.68
N GLN A 401 -27.48 -8.13 15.94
CA GLN A 401 -28.14 -7.31 14.93
C GLN A 401 -27.20 -6.23 14.38
N GLU A 402 -26.58 -5.44 15.25
CA GLU A 402 -25.68 -4.35 14.85
C GLU A 402 -24.47 -4.88 14.07
N ALA A 403 -23.97 -6.07 14.43
CA ALA A 403 -22.91 -6.75 13.69
C ALA A 403 -23.36 -7.20 12.28
N ALA A 404 -24.58 -7.73 12.16
CA ALA A 404 -25.12 -8.14 10.85
C ALA A 404 -25.38 -6.92 9.92
N ILE A 405 -25.78 -5.78 10.47
CA ILE A 405 -25.90 -4.51 9.72
C ILE A 405 -24.52 -4.03 9.29
N LEU A 406 -23.51 -4.08 10.20
CA LEU A 406 -22.14 -3.71 9.87
C LEU A 406 -21.60 -4.53 8.69
N GLU A 407 -21.79 -5.85 8.72
CA GLU A 407 -21.36 -6.73 7.63
C GLU A 407 -22.02 -6.36 6.27
N ALA A 408 -23.30 -6.00 6.29
CA ALA A 408 -23.99 -5.53 5.07
C ALA A 408 -23.38 -4.22 4.55
N LEU A 409 -23.12 -3.26 5.43
CA LEU A 409 -22.50 -1.99 5.06
C LEU A 409 -21.06 -2.16 4.55
N GLU A 410 -20.28 -3.07 5.12
CA GLU A 410 -18.94 -3.41 4.65
C GLU A 410 -18.96 -4.00 3.23
N LYS A 411 -19.90 -4.91 2.94
CA LYS A 411 -20.12 -5.44 1.58
C LYS A 411 -20.45 -4.33 0.58
N ARG A 412 -21.19 -3.30 1.00
CA ARG A 412 -21.48 -2.11 0.18
C ARG A 412 -20.21 -1.33 -0.15
N VAL A 413 -19.35 -1.10 0.84
CA VAL A 413 -18.06 -0.41 0.63
C VAL A 413 -17.18 -1.19 -0.36
N GLN A 414 -17.05 -2.50 -0.17
CA GLN A 414 -16.26 -3.37 -1.05
C GLN A 414 -16.75 -3.32 -2.51
N ALA A 415 -18.06 -3.24 -2.72
CA ALA A 415 -18.64 -3.14 -4.06
C ALA A 415 -18.26 -1.82 -4.77
N TYR A 416 -18.28 -0.69 -4.05
CA TYR A 416 -17.81 0.59 -4.58
C TYR A 416 -16.30 0.60 -4.82
N GLU A 417 -15.50 0.01 -3.93
CA GLU A 417 -14.05 -0.10 -4.09
C GLU A 417 -13.67 -0.89 -5.34
N ARG A 418 -14.35 -2.01 -5.61
CA ARG A 418 -14.13 -2.80 -6.83
C ARG A 418 -14.40 -1.97 -8.09
N LEU A 419 -15.44 -1.15 -8.08
CA LEU A 419 -15.79 -0.29 -9.20
C LEU A 419 -14.77 0.85 -9.40
N GLU A 420 -14.34 1.49 -8.30
CA GLU A 420 -13.31 2.54 -8.32
C GLU A 420 -12.01 2.00 -8.89
N VAL A 421 -11.53 0.85 -8.43
CA VAL A 421 -10.30 0.21 -8.92
C VAL A 421 -10.40 -0.07 -10.42
N ALA A 422 -11.53 -0.61 -10.88
CA ALA A 422 -11.75 -0.88 -12.30
C ALA A 422 -11.78 0.40 -13.15
N GLY A 423 -12.52 1.42 -12.71
CA GLY A 423 -12.62 2.72 -13.38
C GLY A 423 -11.28 3.46 -13.43
N SER A 424 -10.58 3.55 -12.31
CA SER A 424 -9.26 4.18 -12.19
C SER A 424 -8.18 3.46 -13.01
N ARG A 425 -8.27 2.13 -13.14
CA ARG A 425 -7.39 1.37 -14.03
C ARG A 425 -7.64 1.72 -15.50
N LEU A 426 -8.91 1.68 -15.94
CA LEU A 426 -9.27 1.98 -17.32
C LEU A 426 -8.92 3.44 -17.69
N TYR A 427 -9.22 4.39 -16.80
CA TYR A 427 -8.88 5.80 -16.98
C TYR A 427 -7.38 6.02 -17.20
N ARG A 428 -6.53 5.41 -16.36
CA ARG A 428 -5.07 5.49 -16.53
C ARG A 428 -4.61 4.89 -17.85
N GLN A 429 -5.17 3.75 -18.27
CA GLN A 429 -4.85 3.13 -19.55
C GLN A 429 -5.22 4.02 -20.73
N LEU A 430 -6.44 4.58 -20.74
CA LEU A 430 -6.91 5.49 -21.79
C LEU A 430 -6.00 6.70 -21.94
N ASN A 431 -5.62 7.35 -20.83
CA ASN A 431 -4.73 8.52 -20.88
C ASN A 431 -3.33 8.19 -21.39
N ARG A 432 -2.80 7.00 -21.04
CA ARG A 432 -1.52 6.53 -21.61
C ARG A 432 -1.64 6.30 -23.12
N TRP A 433 -2.73 5.68 -23.58
CA TRP A 433 -2.92 5.41 -25.00
C TRP A 433 -3.15 6.69 -25.80
N LEU A 434 -3.90 7.64 -25.26
CA LEU A 434 -4.03 8.98 -25.82
C LEU A 434 -2.66 9.65 -25.98
N ALA A 435 -1.81 9.60 -24.94
CA ALA A 435 -0.44 10.12 -25.00
C ALA A 435 0.41 9.40 -26.06
N ASP A 436 0.28 8.08 -26.23
CA ASP A 436 0.99 7.30 -27.25
C ASP A 436 0.67 7.78 -28.67
N PHE A 437 -0.59 8.11 -28.92
CA PHE A 437 -1.07 8.69 -30.18
C PHE A 437 -0.72 10.18 -30.34
N GLY A 438 -0.07 10.79 -29.35
CA GLY A 438 0.44 12.17 -29.41
C GLY A 438 -0.53 13.23 -28.91
N PHE A 439 -1.57 12.86 -28.13
CA PHE A 439 -2.48 13.79 -27.50
C PHE A 439 -1.90 14.30 -26.17
N SER A 440 -1.59 15.61 -26.08
CA SER A 440 -1.39 16.33 -24.82
C SER A 440 -2.71 17.03 -24.48
N GLY A 441 -3.31 16.74 -23.33
CA GLY A 441 -4.64 17.21 -22.95
C GLY A 441 -4.80 18.73 -22.71
N GLU A 442 -3.88 19.56 -23.19
CA GLU A 442 -3.97 21.02 -23.08
C GLU A 442 -4.81 21.59 -24.22
N ALA A 443 -5.99 22.12 -23.88
CA ALA A 443 -6.83 22.85 -24.81
C ALA A 443 -6.13 24.16 -25.19
N GLY A 444 -5.33 24.13 -26.26
CA GLY A 444 -4.68 25.33 -26.79
C GLY A 444 -3.34 25.08 -27.50
N ASP A 445 -2.76 23.89 -27.44
CA ASP A 445 -1.44 23.69 -28.04
C ASP A 445 -1.55 23.28 -29.52
N ALA A 446 -0.93 24.08 -30.38
CA ALA A 446 -0.95 23.90 -31.82
C ALA A 446 -0.25 22.58 -32.18
N SER A 447 -0.94 21.73 -32.95
CA SER A 447 -0.48 20.47 -33.55
C SER A 447 -0.36 19.26 -32.61
N ASN A 448 -1.29 18.31 -32.79
CA ASN A 448 -0.99 16.89 -32.69
C ASN A 448 0.15 16.60 -33.69
N TRP A 449 1.40 16.83 -33.30
CA TRP A 449 2.53 16.88 -34.23
C TRP A 449 2.72 15.58 -35.03
N LYS A 450 2.29 14.43 -34.50
CA LYS A 450 2.25 13.16 -35.25
C LYS A 450 1.19 13.15 -36.36
N LEU A 451 0.02 13.76 -36.14
CA LEU A 451 -1.01 13.94 -37.17
C LEU A 451 -0.60 15.03 -38.18
N GLY A 452 0.00 16.12 -37.70
CA GLY A 452 0.56 17.16 -38.56
C GLY A 452 1.67 16.64 -39.48
N ALA A 453 2.59 15.83 -38.95
CA ALA A 453 3.65 15.20 -39.75
C ALA A 453 3.10 14.20 -40.78
N LEU A 454 1.99 13.51 -40.48
CA LEU A 454 1.35 12.57 -41.41
C LEU A 454 0.53 13.25 -42.50
N GLN A 455 -0.20 14.33 -42.17
CA GLN A 455 -0.89 15.16 -43.16
C GLN A 455 0.11 15.79 -44.13
N VAL A 456 1.23 16.31 -43.64
CA VAL A 456 2.31 16.82 -44.49
C VAL A 456 2.90 15.71 -45.37
N LYS A 457 3.08 14.50 -44.84
CA LYS A 457 3.58 13.35 -45.62
C LYS A 457 2.58 12.84 -46.67
N GLN A 458 1.27 12.98 -46.45
CA GLN A 458 0.24 12.66 -47.44
C GLN A 458 0.15 13.72 -48.54
N VAL A 459 0.20 15.01 -48.17
CA VAL A 459 0.23 16.13 -49.12
C VAL A 459 1.49 16.12 -49.99
N LEU A 460 2.62 15.60 -49.49
CA LEU A 460 3.87 15.46 -50.26
C LEU A 460 3.91 14.20 -51.16
N LYS A 461 2.88 13.36 -51.14
CA LYS A 461 2.75 12.17 -52.02
C LYS A 461 1.79 12.38 -53.19
N GLU A 462 1.00 13.45 -53.15
CA GLU A 462 0.25 14.00 -54.29
C GLU A 462 1.14 14.99 -55.05
#